data_AF-A0A4Y2G9I5-F1
#
_entry.id   AF-A0A4Y2G9I5-F1
#
_cell.length_a   1.000
_cell.length_b   1.000
_cell.length_c   1.000
_cell.angle_alpha   90.00
_cell.angle_beta   90.00
_cell.angle_gamma   90.00
#
_symmetry.space_group_name_H-M   'P 1'
#
loop_
_entity.id
_entity.type
_entity.pdbx_description
1 polymer ?
#
loop_
_entity_poly.entity_id
_entity_poly.type
_entity_poly.pdbx_seq_one_letter_code
_entity_poly.pdbx_strand_id
1 'polypeptide(L)'
;MRLGLPSTAVVGDRFEVSDRTVAAIGLSVFHDVGLLTTNNSDMVVGKNKMRREKAKVRKDLRFQALSEAQALPLKELYFDGRKDSTLIEERVYTKICMIKEKEEHLSLEERVHLTLLI
;
A
#
# COMPACT_ATOMS: atom_id res chain seq x y z
N MET A 1 4.80 -27.56 13.96
CA MET A 1 4.89 -26.93 12.61
C MET A 1 4.25 -25.55 12.67
N ARG A 2 4.80 -24.52 12.01
CA ARG A 2 4.22 -23.17 12.03
C ARG A 2 3.36 -22.96 10.79
N LEU A 3 2.05 -22.85 10.97
CA LEU A 3 1.12 -22.60 9.87
C LEU A 3 1.25 -21.15 9.37
N GLY A 4 1.63 -20.98 8.10
CA GLY A 4 1.59 -19.70 7.42
C GLY A 4 0.20 -19.46 6.84
N LEU A 5 -0.31 -18.23 6.93
CA LEU A 5 -1.61 -17.84 6.37
C LEU A 5 -1.48 -16.67 5.40
N PRO A 6 -0.66 -16.80 4.33
CA PRO A 6 -0.39 -15.70 3.42
C PRO A 6 -1.67 -15.24 2.72
N SER A 7 -2.54 -16.15 2.27
CA SER A 7 -3.79 -15.81 1.58
C SER A 7 -4.73 -14.98 2.47
N THR A 8 -4.94 -15.43 3.70
CA THR A 8 -5.76 -14.71 4.69
C THR A 8 -5.15 -13.36 5.05
N ALA A 9 -3.81 -13.29 5.14
CA ALA A 9 -3.08 -12.05 5.39
C ALA A 9 -3.22 -11.06 4.21
N VAL A 10 -3.11 -11.51 2.96
CA VAL A 10 -3.33 -10.70 1.75
C VAL A 10 -4.73 -10.11 1.74
N VAL A 11 -5.77 -10.94 1.95
CA VAL A 11 -7.16 -10.48 1.98
C VAL A 11 -7.38 -9.47 3.10
N GLY A 12 -6.91 -9.79 4.30
CA GLY A 12 -7.02 -8.90 5.45
C GLY A 12 -6.27 -7.58 5.25
N ASP A 13 -5.17 -7.57 4.48
CA ASP A 13 -4.39 -6.36 4.20
C ASP A 13 -5.08 -5.49 3.15
N ARG A 14 -5.60 -6.13 2.09
CA ARG A 14 -6.33 -5.47 1.00
C ARG A 14 -7.56 -4.70 1.48
N PHE A 15 -8.28 -5.23 2.46
CA PHE A 15 -9.47 -4.58 3.03
C PHE A 15 -9.19 -3.88 4.36
N GLU A 16 -7.92 -3.69 4.72
CA GLU A 16 -7.48 -3.03 5.97
C GLU A 16 -8.14 -3.58 7.25
N VAL A 17 -8.51 -4.86 7.24
CA VAL A 17 -9.22 -5.50 8.35
C VAL A 17 -8.30 -5.63 9.56
N SER A 18 -8.84 -5.34 10.75
CA SER A 18 -8.14 -5.53 12.03
C SER A 18 -7.57 -6.95 12.15
N ASP A 19 -6.30 -7.05 12.54
CA ASP A 19 -5.59 -8.32 12.75
C ASP A 19 -6.36 -9.28 13.69
N ARG A 20 -7.11 -8.74 14.65
CA ARG A 20 -7.94 -9.52 15.58
C ARG A 20 -9.12 -10.16 14.86
N THR A 21 -9.80 -9.40 14.00
CA THR A 21 -10.94 -9.88 13.21
C THR A 21 -10.49 -10.94 12.22
N VAL A 22 -9.38 -10.70 11.50
CA VAL A 22 -8.81 -11.69 10.56
C VAL A 22 -8.40 -12.97 11.29
N ALA A 23 -7.82 -12.85 12.48
CA ALA A 23 -7.48 -14.01 13.31
C ALA A 23 -8.73 -14.79 13.76
N ALA A 24 -9.81 -14.11 14.16
CA ALA A 24 -11.07 -14.75 14.54
C ALA A 24 -11.72 -15.50 13.38
N ILE A 25 -11.74 -14.91 12.18
CA ILE A 25 -12.23 -15.57 10.96
C ILE A 25 -11.36 -16.79 10.61
N GLY A 26 -10.04 -16.67 10.68
CA GLY A 26 -9.15 -17.82 10.45
C GLY A 26 -9.37 -18.93 11.47
N LEU A 27 -9.59 -18.56 12.74
CA LEU A 27 -9.87 -19.50 13.82
C LEU A 27 -11.21 -20.22 13.62
N SER A 28 -12.26 -19.51 13.21
CA SER A 28 -13.57 -20.13 12.94
C SER A 28 -13.48 -21.13 11.79
N VAL A 29 -12.81 -20.77 10.69
CA VAL A 29 -12.58 -21.69 9.55
C VAL A 29 -11.79 -22.92 9.99
N PHE A 30 -10.78 -22.76 10.86
CA PHE A 30 -10.02 -23.91 11.37
C PHE A 30 -10.83 -24.81 12.30
N HIS A 31 -11.77 -24.24 13.04
CA HIS A 31 -12.72 -25.01 13.82
C HIS A 31 -13.67 -25.80 12.92
N ASP A 32 -14.24 -25.16 11.89
CA ASP A 32 -15.18 -25.79 10.95
C ASP A 32 -14.53 -26.93 10.14
N VAL A 33 -13.25 -26.78 9.79
CA VAL A 33 -12.46 -27.81 9.07
C VAL A 33 -11.88 -28.87 10.02
N GLY A 34 -12.10 -28.75 11.34
CA GLY A 34 -11.62 -29.73 12.34
C GLY A 34 -10.11 -29.71 12.56
N LEU A 35 -9.43 -28.64 12.14
CA LEU A 35 -7.98 -28.46 12.30
C LEU A 35 -7.60 -28.08 13.74
N LEU A 36 -8.52 -27.46 14.48
CA LEU A 36 -8.39 -27.19 15.90
C LEU A 36 -8.98 -28.33 16.72
N THR A 37 -8.15 -29.33 17.04
CA THR A 37 -8.46 -30.30 18.10
C THR A 37 -8.01 -29.77 19.46
N THR A 38 -8.64 -30.23 20.55
CA THR A 38 -8.38 -29.77 21.92
C THR A 38 -6.90 -29.88 22.36
N ASN A 39 -6.12 -30.75 21.71
CA ASN A 39 -4.72 -30.99 22.03
C ASN A 39 -3.72 -30.21 21.14
N ASN A 40 -4.18 -29.57 20.06
CA ASN A 40 -3.31 -28.93 19.06
C ASN A 40 -3.40 -27.40 19.10
N SER A 41 -2.79 -26.79 20.12
CA SER A 41 -2.75 -25.33 20.30
C SER A 41 -1.83 -24.60 19.31
N ASP A 42 -0.92 -25.32 18.64
CA ASP A 42 0.02 -24.76 17.67
C ASP A 42 -0.68 -24.11 16.46
N MET A 43 -1.87 -24.62 16.11
CA MET A 43 -2.68 -24.15 14.99
C MET A 43 -3.55 -22.94 15.34
N VAL A 44 -3.57 -22.49 16.59
CA VAL A 44 -4.33 -21.31 17.01
C VAL A 44 -3.82 -20.07 16.30
N VAL A 45 -4.70 -19.39 15.56
CA VAL A 45 -4.41 -18.13 14.88
C VAL A 45 -4.68 -16.98 15.84
N GLY A 46 -3.61 -16.33 16.30
CA GLY A 46 -3.71 -15.13 17.15
C GLY A 46 -3.44 -13.85 16.37
N LYS A 47 -3.89 -12.71 16.92
CA LYS A 47 -3.61 -11.36 16.39
C LYS A 47 -2.14 -11.17 16.00
N ASN A 48 -1.22 -11.55 16.89
CA ASN A 48 0.23 -11.36 16.66
C ASN A 48 0.76 -12.26 15.54
N LYS A 49 0.19 -13.45 15.33
CA LYS A 49 0.53 -14.31 14.19
C LYS A 49 0.09 -13.63 12.90
N MET A 50 -1.14 -13.12 12.84
CA MET A 50 -1.66 -12.40 11.67
C MET A 50 -0.88 -11.13 11.35
N ARG A 51 -0.52 -10.33 12.37
CA ARG A 51 0.31 -9.13 12.19
C ARG A 51 1.64 -9.45 11.51
N ARG A 52 2.29 -10.56 11.91
CA ARG A 52 3.55 -10.99 11.32
C ARG A 52 3.38 -11.47 9.88
N GLU A 53 2.34 -12.25 9.59
CA GLU A 53 2.06 -12.73 8.24
C GLU A 53 1.72 -11.57 7.29
N LYS A 54 0.89 -10.61 7.73
CA LYS A 54 0.63 -9.35 6.99
C LYS A 54 1.91 -8.57 6.71
N ALA A 55 2.80 -8.45 7.71
CA ALA A 55 4.06 -7.76 7.52
C ALA A 55 4.98 -8.43 6.48
N LYS A 56 4.98 -9.77 6.39
CA LYS A 56 5.71 -10.49 5.34
C LYS A 56 5.08 -10.22 3.97
N VAL A 57 3.77 -10.41 3.85
CA VAL A 57 3.01 -10.15 2.62
C VAL A 57 3.26 -8.74 2.10
N ARG A 58 3.25 -7.72 2.97
CA ARG A 58 3.55 -6.33 2.58
C ARG A 58 4.97 -6.17 2.04
N LYS A 59 5.96 -6.86 2.62
CA LYS A 59 7.33 -6.81 2.13
C LYS A 59 7.41 -7.45 0.75
N ASP A 60 6.86 -8.65 0.60
CA ASP A 60 6.90 -9.41 -0.65
C ASP A 60 6.20 -8.63 -1.78
N LEU A 61 5.02 -8.06 -1.48
CA LEU A 61 4.29 -7.22 -2.43
C LEU A 61 5.04 -5.96 -2.81
N ARG A 62 5.75 -5.32 -1.86
CA ARG A 62 6.62 -4.16 -2.18
C ARG A 62 7.80 -4.55 -3.06
N PHE A 63 8.44 -5.69 -2.79
CA PHE A 63 9.53 -6.18 -3.64
C PHE A 63 9.03 -6.46 -5.06
N GLN A 64 7.86 -7.10 -5.18
CA GLN A 64 7.24 -7.33 -6.47
C GLN A 64 6.91 -6.01 -7.18
N ALA A 65 6.28 -5.05 -6.50
CA ALA A 65 5.96 -3.75 -7.08
C ALA A 65 7.22 -2.96 -7.51
N LEU A 66 8.31 -3.03 -6.73
CA LEU A 66 9.58 -2.41 -7.09
C LEU A 66 10.23 -3.09 -8.30
N SER A 67 10.16 -4.42 -8.38
CA SER A 67 10.65 -5.18 -9.53
C SER A 67 9.85 -4.83 -10.79
N GLU A 68 8.53 -4.74 -10.69
CA GLU A 68 7.66 -4.35 -11.80
C GLU A 68 7.90 -2.89 -12.21
N ALA A 69 8.08 -1.98 -11.25
CA ALA A 69 8.39 -0.58 -11.52
C ALA A 69 9.77 -0.39 -12.20
N GLN A 70 10.77 -1.21 -11.87
CA GLN A 70 12.08 -1.19 -12.55
C GLN A 70 12.01 -1.70 -14.00
N ALA A 71 11.00 -2.50 -14.34
CA ALA A 71 10.79 -2.95 -15.70
C ALA A 71 10.11 -1.89 -16.58
N LEU A 72 9.52 -0.86 -15.98
CA LEU A 72 8.89 0.24 -16.70
C LEU A 72 9.86 1.42 -16.85
N PRO A 73 9.82 2.17 -17.97
CA PRO A 73 10.53 3.44 -18.08
C PRO A 73 10.14 4.35 -16.90
N LEU A 74 11.14 4.81 -16.15
CA LEU A 74 10.90 5.71 -15.04
C LEU A 74 10.32 7.02 -15.58
N LYS A 75 9.11 7.37 -15.11
CA LYS A 75 8.51 8.67 -15.36
C LYS A 75 8.97 9.62 -14.26
N GLU A 76 9.72 10.63 -14.65
CA GLU A 76 10.18 11.68 -13.74
C GLU A 76 9.21 12.86 -13.80
N LEU A 77 8.98 13.48 -12.65
CA LEU A 77 8.16 14.67 -12.56
C LEU A 77 9.06 15.88 -12.88
N TYR A 78 8.72 16.63 -13.93
CA TYR A 78 9.54 17.73 -14.43
C TYR A 78 8.75 19.04 -14.47
N PHE A 79 9.39 20.13 -14.05
CA PHE A 79 8.87 21.49 -14.22
C PHE A 79 9.27 22.00 -15.60
N ASP A 80 8.31 22.17 -16.51
CA ASP A 80 8.54 22.67 -17.87
C ASP A 80 8.63 24.20 -17.97
N GLY A 81 8.61 24.89 -16.82
CA GLY A 81 8.67 26.35 -16.70
C GLY A 81 7.38 27.07 -17.12
N ARG A 82 6.35 26.34 -17.53
CA ARG A 82 5.02 26.91 -17.75
C ARG A 82 4.39 27.22 -16.40
N LYS A 83 3.72 28.36 -16.31
CA LYS A 83 2.92 28.75 -15.13
C LYS A 83 1.44 28.69 -15.44
N ASP A 84 0.72 27.87 -14.69
CA ASP A 84 -0.73 27.79 -14.77
C ASP A 84 -1.37 28.61 -13.66
N SER A 85 -2.49 29.26 -13.97
CA SER A 85 -3.24 30.00 -12.96
C SER A 85 -4.22 29.07 -12.26
N THR A 86 -3.98 28.79 -10.98
CA THR A 86 -4.88 28.04 -10.12
C THR A 86 -5.74 29.01 -9.32
N LEU A 87 -7.05 28.76 -9.25
CA LEU A 87 -7.93 29.50 -8.35
C LEU A 87 -7.85 28.85 -6.96
N ILE A 88 -7.44 29.62 -5.97
CA ILE A 88 -7.32 29.16 -4.59
C ILE A 88 -8.33 29.93 -3.74
N GLU A 89 -8.97 29.22 -2.81
CA GLU A 89 -9.80 29.83 -1.79
C GLU A 89 -8.90 30.37 -0.68
N GLU A 90 -8.83 31.69 -0.56
CA GLU A 90 -8.13 32.37 0.52
C GLU A 90 -9.14 32.91 1.54
N ARG A 91 -8.96 32.57 2.81
CA ARG A 91 -9.80 33.05 3.89
C ARG A 91 -9.22 34.34 4.47
N VAL A 92 -9.82 35.47 4.09
CA VAL A 92 -9.41 36.80 4.55
C VAL A 92 -10.45 37.31 5.56
N TYR A 93 -10.04 37.42 6.83
CA TYR A 93 -10.93 37.66 7.98
C TYR A 93 -12.05 36.62 8.11
N THR A 94 -13.30 37.03 7.88
CA THR A 94 -14.51 36.20 7.95
C THR A 94 -15.05 35.79 6.58
N LYS A 95 -14.44 36.26 5.47
CA LYS A 95 -14.89 35.97 4.10
C LYS A 95 -13.92 35.05 3.38
N ILE A 96 -14.46 34.19 2.51
CA ILE A 96 -13.69 33.36 1.57
C ILE A 96 -13.66 34.10 0.24
N CYS A 97 -12.46 34.34 -0.26
CA CYS A 97 -12.22 35.02 -1.54
C CYS A 97 -11.53 34.04 -2.49
N MET A 98 -11.89 34.10 -3.76
CA MET A 98 -11.19 33.35 -4.81
C MET A 98 -10.05 34.22 -5.34
N ILE A 99 -8.81 33.81 -5.08
CA ILE A 99 -7.61 34.46 -5.63
C ILE A 99 -7.03 33.60 -6.75
N LYS A 100 -6.35 34.23 -7.70
CA LYS A 100 -5.59 33.53 -8.74
C LYS A 100 -4.13 33.51 -8.32
N GLU A 101 -3.60 32.32 -8.07
CA GLU A 101 -2.18 32.11 -7.92
C GLU A 101 -1.60 31.47 -9.17
N LYS A 102 -0.32 31.73 -9.44
CA LYS A 102 0.41 31.11 -10.55
C LYS A 102 1.30 30.02 -9.97
N GLU A 103 1.02 28.79 -10.32
CA GLU A 103 1.81 27.63 -9.92
C GLU A 103 2.62 27.13 -11.11
N GLU A 104 3.80 26.58 -10.83
CA GLU A 104 4.63 25.92 -11.85
C GLU A 104 3.93 24.64 -12.33
N HIS A 105 3.88 24.43 -13.63
CA HIS A 105 3.27 23.26 -14.25
C HIS A 105 4.16 22.02 -14.06
N LEU A 106 3.52 20.89 -13.72
CA LEU A 106 4.17 19.60 -13.48
C LEU A 106 3.85 18.65 -14.63
N SER A 107 4.88 18.22 -15.34
CA SER A 107 4.80 17.26 -16.44
C SER A 107 5.39 15.91 -16.02
N LEU A 108 4.88 14.82 -16.61
CA LEU A 108 5.45 13.47 -16.46
C LEU A 108 6.23 13.13 -17.72
N GLU A 109 7.55 13.06 -17.61
CA GLU A 109 8.43 12.73 -18.73
C GLU A 109 9.08 11.36 -18.53
N GLU A 110 9.14 10.55 -19.60
CA GLU A 110 9.84 9.27 -19.56
C GLU A 110 11.35 9.50 -19.67
N ARG A 111 12.10 9.03 -18.67
CA ARG A 111 13.54 9.13 -18.65
C ARG A 111 14.13 8.12 -19.63
N VAL A 112 14.45 8.57 -20.85
CA VAL A 112 15.18 7.76 -21.82
C VAL A 112 16.63 7.67 -21.34
N HIS A 113 17.10 6.47 -20.96
CA HIS A 113 18.50 6.23 -20.64
C HIS A 113 19.37 6.48 -21.87
N LEU A 114 19.83 7.71 -22.06
CA LEU A 114 21.05 7.97 -22.81
C LEU A 114 22.20 7.54 -21.91
N THR A 115 22.62 6.30 -22.03
CA THR A 115 23.91 5.84 -21.53
C THR A 115 24.98 6.71 -22.18
N LEU A 116 25.41 7.78 -21.50
CA LEU A 116 26.64 8.46 -21.88
C LEU A 116 27.78 7.47 -21.61
N LEU A 117 28.23 6.81 -22.67
CA LEU A 117 29.56 6.21 -22.75
C LEU A 117 30.57 7.36 -22.65
N ILE A 118 31.16 7.53 -21.47
CA ILE A 118 32.45 8.17 -21.27
C ILE A 118 33.41 7.07 -20.81
#